data_AF-A0A965TVH0-F1
#
_entry.id   AF-A0A965TVH0-F1
#
_cell.length_a   1.000
_cell.length_b   1.000
_cell.length_c   1.000
_cell.angle_alpha   90.00
_cell.angle_beta   90.00
_cell.angle_gamma   90.00
#
_symmetry.space_group_name_H-M   'P 1'
#
loop_
_entity.id
_entity.type
_entity.pdbx_description
1 polymer ?
#
loop_
_entity_poly.entity_id
_entity_poly.type
_entity_poly.pdbx_seq_one_letter_code
_entity_poly.pdbx_strand_id
1 'polypeptide(L)' 'MIIRSDEPKYEMVKQHVVNLLTQGVVGFGEKLPSEHSLMEQFNVSRNTIRQAFAELT' A
#
# COMPACT_ATOMS: atom_id res chain seq x y z
N MET A 1 9.69 -11.84 0.82
CA MET A 1 8.44 -11.56 1.58
C MET A 1 7.54 -12.77 1.42
N ILE A 2 7.25 -13.51 2.50
CA ILE A 2 6.33 -14.66 2.44
C ILE A 2 4.92 -14.08 2.50
N ILE A 3 4.22 -14.05 1.36
CA ILE A 3 2.79 -13.69 1.34
C ILE A 3 2.04 -14.85 2.01
N ARG A 4 1.56 -14.63 3.23
CA ARG A 4 0.67 -15.59 3.90
C ARG A 4 -0.72 -15.41 3.31
N SER A 5 -1.34 -16.50 2.85
CA SER A 5 -2.59 -16.49 2.08
C SER A 5 -3.82 -15.93 2.82
N ASP A 6 -3.72 -15.67 4.12
CA ASP A 6 -4.81 -15.17 4.97
C ASP A 6 -4.63 -13.71 5.43
N GLU A 7 -3.62 -13.00 4.94
CA GLU A 7 -3.42 -11.61 5.33
C GLU A 7 -4.49 -10.69 4.69
N PRO A 8 -5.14 -9.80 5.45
CA PRO A 8 -6.11 -8.87 4.89
C PRO A 8 -5.51 -8.05 3.74
N LYS A 9 -6.27 -7.87 2.66
CA LYS A 9 -5.79 -7.15 1.47
C LYS A 9 -5.30 -5.72 1.75
N TYR A 10 -5.93 -5.03 2.69
CA TYR A 10 -5.48 -3.68 3.08
C TYR A 10 -4.10 -3.71 3.74
N GLU A 11 -3.79 -4.77 4.49
CA GLU A 11 -2.51 -4.92 5.18
C GLU A 11 -1.38 -5.12 4.17
N MET A 12 -1.61 -5.93 3.12
CA MET A 12 -0.65 -6.08 2.02
C MET A 12 -0.33 -4.74 1.33
N VAL A 13 -1.35 -3.90 1.09
CA VAL A 13 -1.18 -2.56 0.50
C VAL A 13 -0.41 -1.67 1.47
N LYS A 14 -0.77 -1.67 2.76
CA LYS A 14 -0.10 -0.89 3.80
C LYS A 14 1.38 -1.23 3.86
N GLN A 15 1.72 -2.52 3.93
CA GLN A 15 3.10 -2.98 3.98
C GLN A 15 3.88 -2.61 2.71
N HIS A 16 3.24 -2.65 1.54
CA HIS A 16 3.88 -2.16 0.32
C HIS A 16 4.25 -0.67 0.42
N VAL A 17 3.33 0.16 0.89
CA VAL A 17 3.57 1.61 1.05
C VAL A 17 4.66 1.88 2.09
N VAL A 18 4.64 1.17 3.22
CA VAL A 18 5.71 1.24 4.23
C VAL A 18 7.06 0.85 3.64
N ASN A 19 7.11 -0.20 2.81
CA ASN A 19 8.34 -0.61 2.14
C ASN A 19 8.86 0.47 1.18
N LEU A 20 7.99 1.14 0.42
CA LEU A 20 8.39 2.25 -0.47
C LEU A 20 9.06 3.39 0.31
N LEU A 21 8.51 3.73 1.48
CA LEU A 21 9.04 4.80 2.34
C LEU A 21 10.35 4.38 3.02
N THR A 22 10.37 3.19 3.63
CA THR A 22 11.53 2.70 4.40
C THR A 22 12.73 2.34 3.54
N GLN A 23 12.50 1.91 2.30
CA GLN A 23 13.56 1.64 1.31
C GLN A 23 14.03 2.90 0.58
N GLY A 24 13.40 4.06 0.83
CA GLY A 24 13.71 5.32 0.15
C GLY A 24 13.34 5.33 -1.33
N VAL A 25 12.43 4.46 -1.76
CA VAL A 25 11.89 4.45 -3.13
C VAL A 25 11.04 5.70 -3.37
N VAL A 26 10.32 6.14 -2.33
CA VAL A 26 9.63 7.42 -2.29
C VAL A 26 10.29 8.27 -1.21
N GLY A 27 10.87 9.40 -1.63
CA GLY A 27 11.51 10.34 -0.74
C GLY A 27 10.52 11.18 0.07
N PHE A 28 11.04 11.88 1.09
CA PHE A 28 10.25 12.85 1.83
C PHE A 28 9.77 13.97 0.91
N GLY A 29 8.47 14.28 0.95
CA GLY A 29 7.86 15.29 0.09
C GLY A 29 7.55 14.81 -1.34
N GLU A 30 7.95 13.59 -1.70
CA GLU A 30 7.56 12.96 -2.95
C GLU A 30 6.16 12.35 -2.85
N LYS A 31 5.54 12.13 -4.01
CA LYS A 31 4.20 11.56 -4.10
C LYS A 31 4.28 10.04 -4.02
N LEU A 32 3.43 9.47 -3.17
CA LEU A 32 3.13 8.04 -3.22
C LEU A 32 2.43 7.65 -4.54
N PRO A 33 2.42 6.36 -4.90
CA PRO A 33 1.59 5.86 -5.98
C PRO A 33 0.12 6.26 -5.81
N SER A 34 -0.56 6.52 -6.92
CA SER A 34 -1.98 6.90 -6.89
C SER A 34 -2.84 5.74 -6.38
N GLU A 35 -4.01 6.05 -5.79
CA GLU A 35 -4.98 5.02 -5.40
C GLU A 35 -5.32 4.09 -6.57
N HIS A 36 -5.48 4.64 -7.77
CA HIS A 36 -5.82 3.87 -8.97
C HIS A 36 -4.71 2.89 -9.36
N SER A 37 -3.44 3.34 -9.35
CA SER A 37 -2.29 2.48 -9.63
C SER A 37 -2.20 1.31 -8.63
N LEU A 38 -2.46 1.58 -7.35
CA LEU A 38 -2.47 0.54 -6.32
C LEU A 38 -3.67 -0.41 -6.45
N MET A 39 -4.83 0.09 -6.86
CA MET A 39 -6.00 -0.75 -7.15
C MET A 39 -5.68 -1.76 -8.25
N GLU A 40 -5.07 -1.31 -9.35
CA GLU A 40 -4.67 -2.17 -10.48
C GLU A 40 -3.59 -3.18 -10.06
N GLN A 41 -2.55 -2.72 -9.37
CA GLN A 41 -1.43 -3.56 -8.94
C GLN A 41 -1.84 -4.67 -7.98
N PHE A 42 -2.72 -4.38 -7.01
CA PHE A 42 -3.13 -5.34 -5.98
C PHE A 42 -4.46 -6.03 -6.29
N ASN A 43 -5.15 -5.63 -7.37
CA ASN A 43 -6.49 -6.09 -7.72
C ASN A 43 -7.47 -5.96 -6.53
N VAL A 44 -7.60 -4.73 -6.02
CA VAL A 44 -8.41 -4.40 -4.85
C VAL A 44 -9.30 -3.19 -5.09
N SER A 45 -10.32 -3.04 -4.24
CA SER A 45 -11.21 -1.89 -4.28
C SER A 45 -10.51 -0.61 -3.79
N ARG A 46 -11.03 0.55 -4.21
CA ARG A 46 -10.61 1.85 -3.66
C ARG A 46 -10.73 1.90 -2.13
N ASN A 47 -11.79 1.33 -1.57
CA ASN A 47 -12.00 1.30 -0.12
C ASN A 47 -10.87 0.56 0.61
N THR A 48 -10.38 -0.53 0.03
CA THR A 48 -9.23 -1.28 0.55
C THR A 48 -7.96 -0.43 0.55
N ILE A 49 -7.71 0.34 -0.52
CA ILE A 49 -6.58 1.28 -0.57
C ILE A 49 -6.72 2.38 0.49
N ARG A 50 -7.92 2.97 0.61
CA ARG A 50 -8.19 4.03 1.58
C ARG A 50 -8.04 3.55 3.02
N GLN A 51 -8.46 2.32 3.33
CA GLN A 51 -8.23 1.73 4.64
C GLN A 51 -6.73 1.58 4.91
N ALA A 52 -5.97 1.05 3.95
CA ALA A 52 -4.53 0.90 4.09
C ALA A 52 -3.84 2.24 4.39
N PHE A 53 -4.23 3.32 3.70
CA PHE A 53 -3.72 4.66 3.96
C PHE A 53 -4.19 5.25 5.29
N ALA A 54 -5.43 5.02 5.70
CA ALA A 54 -5.95 5.52 6.98
C ALA A 54 -5.19 4.94 8.19
N GLU A 55 -4.71 3.69 8.07
CA GLU A 55 -3.93 3.03 9.12
C GLU A 55 -2.43 3.40 9.13
N LEU A 56 -1.96 4.26 8.21
CA LEU A 56 -0.59 4.79 8.22
C LEU A 56 -0.43 6.06 9.08
N THR A 57 -1.55 6.70 9.42
CA THR A 57 -1.64 7.92 10.25
C THR A 57 -2.05 7.58 11.68
#